data_AF-A0A3N5NWM5-F1
#
_entry.id   AF-A0A3N5NWM5-F1
#
_cell.length_a   1.000
_cell.length_b   1.000
_cell.length_c   1.000
_cell.angle_alpha   90.00
_cell.angle_beta   90.00
_cell.angle_gamma   90.00
#
_symmetry.space_group_name_H-M   'P 1'
#
loop_
_entity.id
_entity.type
_entity.pdbx_description
1 polymer ?
#
loop_
_entity_poly.entity_id
_entity_poly.type
_entity_poly.pdbx_seq_one_letter_code
_entity_poly.pdbx_strand_id
1 'polypeptide(L)'
;MSESLRLMPGIADAIRRHGVETYPNECCGAMIGADGVVHHVAPLPNTTEEGARRRFLIRPSDYRVVEGEAGRLGQELLGFYHSHPDHPARPSQYDLDH
;
A
#
# COMPACT_ATOMS: atom_id res chain seq x y z
N MET A 1 14.79 -3.52 16.74
CA MET A 1 13.53 -3.15 17.44
C MET A 1 12.40 -3.41 16.46
N SER A 2 11.32 -4.09 16.86
CA SER A 2 10.15 -4.19 15.98
C SER A 2 9.48 -2.83 15.96
N GLU A 3 9.58 -2.09 14.86
CA GLU A 3 8.79 -0.87 14.69
C GLU A 3 7.35 -1.28 14.49
N SER A 4 6.48 -0.90 15.43
CA SER A 4 5.06 -1.24 15.41
C SER A 4 4.28 -0.17 14.66
N LEU A 5 3.53 -0.57 13.64
CA LEU A 5 2.57 0.31 12.96
C LEU A 5 1.20 0.23 13.63
N ARG A 6 0.58 1.38 13.89
CA ARG A 6 -0.80 1.47 14.41
C ARG A 6 -1.71 2.01 13.31
N LEU A 7 -2.91 1.46 13.19
CA LEU A 7 -3.90 1.89 12.21
C LEU A 7 -5.00 2.67 12.92
N MET A 8 -5.33 3.88 12.42
CA MET A 8 -6.53 4.58 12.86
C MET A 8 -7.79 3.78 12.50
N PRO A 9 -8.91 3.98 13.23
CA PRO A 9 -10.17 3.32 12.92
C PRO A 9 -10.57 3.48 11.45
N GLY A 10 -11.05 2.40 10.82
CA GLY A 10 -11.48 2.39 9.42
C GLY A 10 -10.36 2.21 8.39
N ILE A 11 -9.08 2.36 8.76
CA ILE A 11 -7.97 2.17 7.80
C ILE A 11 -7.87 0.72 7.33
N ALA A 12 -7.98 -0.25 8.24
CA ALA A 12 -7.98 -1.66 7.86
C ALA A 12 -9.14 -2.01 6.92
N ASP A 13 -10.32 -1.40 7.11
CA ASP A 13 -11.48 -1.60 6.22
C ASP A 13 -11.29 -0.95 4.86
N ALA A 14 -10.65 0.22 4.79
CA ALA A 14 -10.30 0.87 3.54
C ALA A 14 -9.33 0.01 2.71
N ILE A 15 -8.29 -0.55 3.34
CA ILE A 15 -7.34 -1.47 2.69
C ILE A 15 -8.07 -2.73 2.18
N ARG A 16 -8.91 -3.35 3.04
CA ARG A 16 -9.69 -4.53 2.66
C ARG A 16 -10.61 -4.24 1.47
N ARG A 17 -11.34 -3.12 1.50
CA ARG A 17 -12.22 -2.71 0.41
C ARG A 17 -11.46 -2.52 -0.89
N HIS A 18 -10.30 -1.85 -0.84
CA HIS A 18 -9.46 -1.69 -2.03
C HIS A 18 -9.02 -3.05 -2.60
N GLY A 19 -8.62 -4.01 -1.76
CA GLY A 19 -8.29 -5.36 -2.22
C GLY A 19 -9.46 -6.10 -2.89
N VAL A 20 -10.71 -5.85 -2.45
CA VAL A 20 -11.91 -6.40 -3.09
C VAL A 20 -12.17 -5.73 -4.44
N GLU A 21 -12.02 -4.40 -4.52
CA GLU A 21 -12.27 -3.61 -5.74
C GLU A 21 -11.29 -3.95 -6.87
N THR A 22 -10.07 -4.36 -6.56
CA THR A 22 -9.05 -4.71 -7.57
C THR A 22 -9.04 -6.18 -7.95
N TYR A 23 -9.77 -7.05 -7.24
CA TYR A 23 -9.83 -8.47 -7.53
C TYR A 23 -10.26 -8.70 -9.01
N PRO A 24 -9.60 -9.58 -9.77
CA PRO A 24 -8.65 -10.62 -9.35
C PRO A 24 -7.18 -10.18 -9.31
N ASN A 25 -6.87 -8.89 -9.47
CA ASN A 25 -5.51 -8.37 -9.43
C ASN A 25 -5.09 -7.95 -8.02
N GLU A 26 -3.77 -7.93 -7.77
CA GLU A 26 -3.18 -7.31 -6.59
C GLU A 26 -3.51 -5.81 -6.58
N CYS A 27 -4.00 -5.32 -5.45
CA CYS A 27 -4.00 -3.89 -5.18
C CYS A 27 -2.62 -3.45 -4.69
N CYS A 28 -2.30 -2.16 -4.83
CA CYS A 28 -1.22 -1.55 -4.09
C CYS A 28 -1.61 -0.14 -3.64
N GLY A 29 -1.06 0.34 -2.54
CA GLY A 29 -1.36 1.70 -2.07
C GLY A 29 -0.40 2.18 -1.01
N ALA A 30 -0.44 3.47 -0.72
CA ALA A 30 0.40 4.13 0.26
C ALA A 30 -0.30 4.26 1.62
N MET A 31 0.47 4.17 2.70
CA MET A 31 0.06 4.47 4.07
C MET A 31 0.66 5.80 4.49
N ILE A 32 -0.19 6.75 4.88
CA ILE A 32 0.20 8.12 5.25
C ILE A 32 -0.18 8.36 6.70
N GLY A 33 0.73 8.98 7.46
CA GLY A 33 0.53 9.16 8.90
C GLY A 33 1.68 9.90 9.58
N ALA A 34 1.84 9.68 10.88
CA ALA A 34 2.94 10.22 11.67
C ALA A 34 3.19 9.32 12.89
N ASP A 35 4.44 9.28 13.37
CA ASP A 35 4.83 8.57 14.60
C ASP A 35 4.40 7.08 14.60
N GLY A 36 4.51 6.43 13.43
CA GLY A 36 4.11 5.04 13.22
C GLY A 36 2.59 4.81 13.28
N VAL A 37 1.77 5.86 13.22
CA VAL A 37 0.30 5.77 13.17
C VAL A 37 -0.20 6.14 11.78
N VAL A 38 -0.82 5.20 11.08
CA VAL A 38 -1.47 5.43 9.78
C VAL A 38 -2.80 6.11 9.98
N HIS A 39 -2.92 7.32 9.44
CA HIS A 39 -4.13 8.14 9.52
C HIS A 39 -4.96 8.05 8.24
N HIS A 40 -4.31 7.82 7.11
CA HIS A 40 -4.94 7.74 5.79
C HIS A 40 -4.23 6.70 4.92
N VAL A 41 -4.96 6.14 3.96
CA VAL A 41 -4.39 5.30 2.90
C VAL A 41 -4.79 5.84 1.55
N ALA A 42 -3.86 5.84 0.60
CA ALA A 42 -4.08 6.24 -0.77
C ALA A 42 -4.00 5.00 -1.68
N PRO A 43 -5.11 4.53 -2.27
CA PRO A 43 -5.09 3.55 -3.35
C PRO A 43 -4.21 4.03 -4.50
N LEU A 44 -3.33 3.15 -5.01
CA LEU A 44 -2.46 3.44 -6.14
C LEU A 44 -2.74 2.47 -7.29
N PRO A 45 -2.50 2.90 -8.54
CA PRO A 45 -2.62 2.00 -9.67
C PRO A 45 -1.53 0.93 -9.60
N ASN A 46 -1.91 -0.34 -9.74
CA ASN A 46 -0.96 -1.38 -10.03
C ASN A 46 -0.52 -1.25 -11.50
N THR A 47 0.68 -0.73 -11.74
CA THR A 47 1.18 -0.42 -13.08
C THR A 47 2.06 -1.52 -13.68
N THR A 48 2.07 -2.72 -13.08
CA THR A 48 2.88 -3.82 -13.60
C THR A 48 2.34 -4.30 -14.95
N GLU A 49 3.25 -4.55 -15.88
CA GLU A 49 2.96 -5.29 -17.12
C GLU A 49 3.26 -6.79 -16.95
N GLU A 50 3.83 -7.19 -15.81
CA GLU A 50 4.30 -8.55 -15.53
C GLU A 50 3.28 -9.36 -14.70
N GLY A 51 2.01 -9.30 -15.09
CA GLY A 51 0.96 -10.10 -14.47
C GLY A 51 0.47 -9.56 -13.13
N ALA A 52 -0.41 -8.54 -13.20
CA ALA A 52 -1.01 -7.82 -12.09
C ALA A 52 -1.75 -8.68 -11.04
N ARG A 53 -1.96 -9.97 -11.30
CA ARG A 53 -2.54 -10.91 -10.33
C ARG A 53 -1.56 -11.36 -9.23
N ARG A 54 -0.25 -11.25 -9.45
CA ARG A 54 0.78 -11.76 -8.52
C ARG A 54 1.95 -10.80 -8.32
N ARG A 55 1.85 -9.60 -8.89
CA ARG A 55 2.88 -8.57 -8.83
C ARG A 55 2.18 -7.23 -8.74
N PHE A 56 2.84 -6.28 -8.09
CA PHE A 56 2.50 -4.87 -8.19
C PHE A 56 3.71 -4.05 -8.58
N LEU A 57 3.46 -2.89 -9.18
CA LEU A 57 4.48 -1.89 -9.46
C LEU A 57 3.92 -0.49 -9.18
N ILE A 58 4.56 0.24 -8.27
CA ILE A 58 4.29 1.65 -8.02
C ILE A 58 5.33 2.46 -8.80
N ARG A 59 4.89 3.36 -9.68
CA ARG A 59 5.81 4.16 -10.48
C ARG A 59 6.51 5.20 -9.62
N PRO A 60 7.73 5.63 -9.98
CA PRO A 60 8.37 6.77 -9.32
C PRO A 60 7.54 8.06 -9.37
N SER A 61 6.68 8.25 -10.38
CA SER A 61 5.73 9.37 -10.42
C SER A 61 4.69 9.28 -9.31
N ASP A 62 4.12 8.10 -9.12
CA ASP A 62 3.06 7.86 -8.14
C ASP A 62 3.60 7.96 -6.72
N TYR A 63 4.83 7.47 -6.49
CA TYR A 63 5.59 7.67 -5.25
C TYR A 63 5.70 9.17 -4.90
N ARG A 64 6.17 10.00 -5.85
CA ARG A 64 6.34 11.45 -5.60
C ARG A 64 5.02 12.16 -5.33
N VAL A 65 3.94 11.71 -5.97
CA VAL A 65 2.60 12.26 -5.75
C VAL A 65 2.16 11.99 -4.31
N VAL A 66 2.29 10.76 -3.81
CA VAL A 66 1.86 10.43 -2.43
C VAL A 66 2.77 11.03 -1.37
N GLU A 67 4.07 11.16 -1.65
CA GLU A 67 4.99 11.85 -0.75
C GLU A 67 4.65 13.35 -0.64
N GLY A 68 4.33 13.99 -1.77
CA GLY A 68 3.85 15.37 -1.80
C GLY A 68 2.48 15.53 -1.10
N GLU A 69 1.58 14.57 -1.26
CA GLU A 69 0.30 14.54 -0.56
C GLU A 69 0.49 14.45 0.96
N ALA A 70 1.34 13.52 1.43
CA ALA A 70 1.68 13.39 2.84
C ALA A 70 2.23 14.72 3.39
N GLY A 71 3.18 15.34 2.69
CA GLY A 71 3.74 16.64 3.08
C GLY A 71 2.68 17.74 3.17
N ARG A 72 1.72 17.79 2.25
CA ARG A 72 0.61 18.77 2.28
C ARG A 72 -0.33 18.57 3.47
N LEU A 73 -0.43 17.34 3.97
CA LEU A 73 -1.20 16.99 5.17
C LEU A 73 -0.41 17.20 6.47
N GLY A 74 0.85 17.63 6.40
CA GLY A 74 1.74 17.70 7.56
C GLY A 74 2.10 16.33 8.12
N GLN A 75 2.14 15.32 7.25
CA GLN A 75 2.35 13.91 7.55
C GLN A 75 3.50 13.34 6.72
N GLU A 76 3.82 12.08 6.95
CA GLU A 76 4.85 11.33 6.24
C GLU A 76 4.28 10.08 5.56
N LEU A 77 4.97 9.64 4.51
CA LEU A 77 4.74 8.36 3.87
C LEU A 77 5.36 7.26 4.75
N LEU A 78 4.51 6.50 5.43
CA LEU A 78 4.94 5.44 6.38
C LEU A 78 5.27 4.12 5.68
N GLY A 79 4.78 3.92 4.46
CA GLY A 79 5.06 2.72 3.68
C GLY A 79 3.96 2.40 2.68
N PHE A 80 3.99 1.16 2.18
CA PHE A 80 3.06 0.66 1.18
C PHE A 80 2.35 -0.61 1.66
N TYR A 81 1.19 -0.88 1.09
CA TYR A 81 0.47 -2.14 1.24
C TYR A 81 0.12 -2.70 -0.13
N HIS A 82 -0.03 -4.01 -0.22
CA HIS A 82 -0.56 -4.72 -1.37
C HIS A 82 -1.41 -5.92 -0.94
N SER A 83 -2.16 -6.51 -1.87
CA SER A 83 -2.94 -7.73 -1.63
C SER A 83 -2.36 -8.92 -2.37
N HIS A 84 -2.57 -10.12 -1.83
CA HIS A 84 -2.28 -11.39 -2.49
C HIS A 84 -3.60 -12.14 -2.76
N PRO A 85 -4.18 -12.04 -3.97
CA PRO A 85 -5.40 -12.74 -4.33
C PRO A 85 -5.25 -14.26 -4.15
N ASP A 86 -6.20 -14.88 -3.44
CA ASP A 86 -6.26 -16.32 -3.19
C ASP A 86 -5.02 -16.91 -2.46
N HIS A 87 -4.16 -16.07 -1.88
CA HIS A 87 -2.92 -16.48 -1.22
C HIS A 87 -2.79 -15.87 0.19
N PRO A 88 -1.99 -16.47 1.09
CA PRO A 88 -1.78 -15.94 2.43
C PRO A 88 -1.17 -14.53 2.44
N ALA A 89 -1.53 -13.74 3.46
CA ALA A 89 -0.94 -12.43 3.74
C ALA A 89 0.49 -12.59 4.33
N ARG A 90 1.41 -13.05 3.49
CA ARG A 90 2.85 -13.16 3.76
C ARG A 90 3.60 -12.71 2.51
N PRO A 91 4.67 -11.92 2.63
CA PRO A 91 5.48 -11.50 1.48
C PRO A 91 5.91 -12.70 0.64
N SER A 92 5.78 -12.58 -0.68
CA SER A 92 6.38 -13.50 -1.62
C SER A 92 7.90 -13.29 -1.66
N GLN A 93 8.65 -14.22 -2.25
CA GLN A 93 10.10 -13.99 -2.47
C GLN A 93 10.33 -12.79 -3.37
N TYR A 94 9.46 -12.55 -4.36
CA TYR A 94 9.59 -11.42 -5.27
C TYR A 94 9.44 -10.10 -4.53
N ASP A 95 8.48 -10.00 -3.60
CA ASP A 95 8.23 -8.80 -2.79
C ASP A 95 9.40 -8.43 -1.87
N LEU A 96 10.25 -9.42 -1.53
CA LEU A 96 11.43 -9.19 -0.70
C LEU A 96 12.64 -8.77 -1.52
N ASP A 97 12.67 -9.15 -2.79
CA ASP A 97 13.83 -8.97 -3.67
C ASP A 97 13.73 -7.71 -4.56
N HIS A 98 12.52 -7.19 -4.79
CA HIS A 98 12.22 -6.11 -5.74
C HIS A 98 11.30 -5.04 -5.15
#